data_AF-A0A0Q4U563-F1
#
_entry.id   AF-A0A0Q4U563-F1
#
_cell.length_a   1.000
_cell.length_b   1.000
_cell.length_c   1.000
_cell.angle_alpha   90.00
_cell.angle_beta   90.00
_cell.angle_gamma   90.00
#
_symmetry.space_group_name_H-M   'P 1'
#
loop_
_entity.id
_entity.type
_entity.pdbx_description
1 polymer ?
#
loop_
_entity_poly.entity_id
_entity_poly.type
_entity_poly.pdbx_seq_one_letter_code
_entity_poly.pdbx_strand_id
1 'polypeptide(L)'
;MIGFSLLSDAQPNTADRRHWQAVLRDRDTRRTLYAPRLRDQWSQLAQAAEQLLANRRERDPISIAKRRMTPDTARQRKRVMAAIVAIWRDVERLAELIEPIDWPRIYGANWSEILIDLRAVAKAAVTGPDQDMAACAVALAWHFEPVIPGSMPHIWIAASYVRHTASRDRAAA
;
A
#
# COMPACT_ATOMS: atom_id res chain seq x y z
N MET A 1 -27.76 -15.84 27.10
CA MET A 1 -27.86 -14.77 26.08
C MET A 1 -26.45 -14.24 25.86
N ILE A 2 -25.85 -14.72 24.78
CA ILE A 2 -24.68 -14.27 23.99
C ILE A 2 -23.52 -13.58 24.72
N GLY A 3 -22.40 -14.30 24.79
CA GLY A 3 -21.11 -13.82 25.29
C GLY A 3 -20.37 -12.93 24.30
N PHE A 4 -19.66 -11.95 24.84
CA PHE A 4 -18.69 -11.12 24.13
C PHE A 4 -17.36 -11.87 24.06
N SER A 5 -17.01 -12.38 22.88
CA SER A 5 -15.65 -12.84 22.58
C SER A 5 -14.87 -11.74 21.87
N LEU A 6 -13.98 -11.14 22.66
CA LEU A 6 -12.71 -10.49 22.32
C LEU A 6 -12.34 -10.50 20.82
N LEU A 7 -12.41 -9.31 20.20
CA LEU A 7 -11.66 -8.99 19.00
C LEU A 7 -10.17 -9.17 19.33
N SER A 8 -9.57 -10.18 18.72
CA SER A 8 -8.15 -10.50 18.86
C SER A 8 -7.30 -9.27 18.54
N ASP A 9 -6.62 -8.78 19.57
CA ASP A 9 -5.47 -7.88 19.51
C ASP A 9 -4.35 -8.55 18.69
N ALA A 10 -4.44 -8.49 17.37
CA ALA A 10 -3.25 -8.62 16.54
C ALA A 10 -2.49 -7.29 16.61
N GLN A 11 -1.79 -7.07 17.74
CA GLN A 11 -0.80 -6.00 17.81
C GLN A 11 0.18 -6.18 16.64
N PRO A 12 0.48 -5.13 15.86
CA PRO A 12 1.50 -5.23 14.83
C PRO A 12 2.80 -5.71 15.49
N ASN A 13 3.36 -6.79 14.95
CA ASN A 13 4.56 -7.44 15.44
C ASN A 13 5.60 -6.38 15.82
N THR A 14 6.12 -6.45 17.05
CA THR A 14 7.14 -5.51 17.55
C THR A 14 8.39 -5.48 16.67
N ALA A 15 8.65 -6.53 15.89
CA ALA A 15 9.69 -6.56 14.87
C ALA A 15 9.41 -5.58 13.71
N ASP A 16 8.17 -5.46 13.24
CA ASP A 16 7.80 -4.54 12.16
C ASP A 16 7.88 -3.09 12.65
N ARG A 17 7.46 -2.82 13.89
CA ARG A 17 7.59 -1.49 14.50
C ARG A 17 9.05 -1.08 14.71
N ARG A 18 9.92 -2.01 15.12
CA ARG A 18 11.38 -1.77 15.26
C ARG A 18 12.05 -1.58 13.91
N HIS A 19 11.63 -2.32 12.88
CA HIS A 19 12.15 -2.14 11.52
C HIS A 19 11.89 -0.72 11.01
N TRP A 20 10.66 -0.22 11.14
CA TRP A 20 10.33 1.14 10.72
C TRP A 20 10.99 2.21 11.59
N GLN A 21 11.11 1.99 12.89
CA GLN A 21 11.87 2.89 13.76
C GLN A 21 13.36 2.91 13.43
N ALA A 22 13.96 1.80 13.01
CA ALA A 22 15.34 1.75 12.54
C ALA A 22 15.50 2.49 11.19
N VAL A 23 14.57 2.29 10.26
CA VAL A 23 14.48 3.01 8.98
C VAL A 23 14.35 4.53 9.20
N LEU A 24 13.62 4.97 10.23
CA LEU A 24 13.42 6.40 10.53
C LEU A 24 14.56 7.03 11.35
N ARG A 25 15.34 6.24 12.10
CA ARG A 25 16.36 6.77 13.04
C ARG A 25 17.70 7.08 12.39
N ASP A 26 18.09 6.33 11.37
CA ASP A 26 19.38 6.51 10.71
C ASP A 26 19.43 7.78 9.85
N ARG A 27 20.51 8.55 10.01
CA ARG A 27 20.70 9.88 9.41
C ARG A 27 21.00 9.77 7.91
N ASP A 28 21.64 8.68 7.48
CA ASP A 28 21.79 8.36 6.06
C ASP A 28 20.47 7.85 5.49
N THR A 29 19.73 7.02 6.23
CA THR A 29 18.38 6.59 5.81
C THR A 29 17.37 7.75 5.72
N ARG A 30 17.53 8.85 6.48
CA ARG A 30 16.75 10.09 6.29
C ARG A 30 17.08 10.85 5.00
N ARG A 31 18.30 10.70 4.48
CA ARG A 31 18.69 11.20 3.15
C ARG A 31 18.27 10.25 2.03
N THR A 32 18.23 8.95 2.28
CA THR A 32 17.75 7.91 1.34
C THR A 32 16.24 7.68 1.40
N LEU A 33 15.53 8.26 2.38
CA LEU A 33 14.07 8.37 2.42
C LEU A 33 13.63 9.41 1.39
N TYR A 34 13.58 8.94 0.14
CA TYR A 34 12.83 9.44 -1.01
C TYR A 34 11.32 9.62 -0.77
N ALA A 35 10.87 9.66 0.49
CA ALA A 35 9.48 9.62 0.88
C ALA A 35 8.76 10.98 0.75
N PRO A 36 9.33 12.18 1.04
CA PRO A 36 8.55 13.41 0.88
C PRO A 36 8.18 13.70 -0.58
N ARG A 37 9.10 13.44 -1.52
CA ARG A 37 8.91 13.79 -2.94
C ARG A 37 8.00 12.82 -3.70
N LEU A 38 8.04 11.52 -3.39
CA LEU A 38 7.24 10.51 -4.10
C LEU A 38 5.81 10.40 -3.58
N ARG A 39 5.55 10.81 -2.33
CA ARG A 39 4.20 10.86 -1.73
C ARG A 39 3.21 11.68 -2.55
N ASP A 40 3.71 12.71 -3.21
CA ASP A 40 2.90 13.61 -4.04
C ASP A 40 3.00 13.27 -5.54
N GLN A 41 3.77 12.23 -5.92
CA GLN A 41 3.91 11.77 -7.31
C GLN A 41 2.91 10.64 -7.59
N TRP A 42 1.63 10.98 -7.47
CA TRP A 42 0.51 10.05 -7.56
C TRP A 42 0.56 9.14 -8.79
N SER A 43 0.89 9.70 -9.96
CA SER A 43 1.01 8.91 -11.19
C SER A 43 2.19 7.95 -11.22
N GLN A 44 3.31 8.32 -10.61
CA GLN A 44 4.44 7.39 -10.49
C GLN A 44 4.09 6.23 -9.56
N LEU A 45 3.37 6.49 -8.47
CA LEU A 45 2.93 5.45 -7.54
C LEU A 45 1.89 4.52 -8.19
N ALA A 46 0.96 5.06 -8.97
CA ALA A 46 0.01 4.26 -9.74
C ALA A 46 0.72 3.35 -10.75
N GLN A 47 1.67 3.90 -11.53
CA GLN A 47 2.50 3.12 -12.47
C GLN A 47 3.31 2.03 -11.75
N ALA A 48 3.91 2.35 -10.60
CA ALA A 48 4.63 1.37 -9.81
C ALA A 48 3.73 0.23 -9.30
N ALA A 49 2.50 0.54 -8.87
CA ALA A 49 1.53 -0.48 -8.48
C ALA A 49 1.18 -1.41 -9.66
N GLU A 50 1.00 -0.86 -10.87
CA GLU A 50 0.76 -1.65 -12.08
C GLU A 50 1.95 -2.53 -12.43
N GLN A 51 3.18 -2.01 -12.33
CA GLN A 51 4.40 -2.78 -12.56
C GLN A 51 4.55 -3.93 -11.54
N LEU A 52 4.24 -3.68 -10.27
CA LEU A 52 4.24 -4.71 -9.23
C LEU A 52 3.21 -5.81 -9.52
N LEU A 53 2.03 -5.46 -10.03
CA LEU A 53 1.02 -6.43 -10.47
C LEU A 53 1.49 -7.24 -11.68
N ALA A 54 2.10 -6.60 -12.67
CA ALA A 54 2.67 -7.26 -13.84
C ALA A 54 3.77 -8.25 -13.44
N ASN A 55 4.69 -7.82 -12.57
CA ASN A 55 5.76 -8.67 -12.04
C ASN A 55 5.23 -9.92 -11.32
N ARG A 56 4.12 -9.81 -10.57
CA ARG A 56 3.46 -10.97 -9.94
C ARG A 56 2.90 -11.94 -10.98
N ARG A 57 2.21 -11.42 -11.99
CA ARG A 57 1.61 -12.23 -13.07
C ARG A 57 2.68 -13.05 -13.82
N GLU A 58 3.86 -12.48 -13.99
CA GLU A 58 4.99 -13.13 -14.63
C GLU A 58 5.71 -14.13 -13.70
N ARG A 59 6.01 -13.73 -12.45
CA ARG A 59 6.93 -14.48 -11.56
C ARG A 59 6.26 -15.50 -10.64
N ASP A 60 4.99 -15.30 -10.28
CA ASP A 60 4.30 -16.20 -9.36
C ASP A 60 4.11 -17.62 -9.96
N PRO A 61 3.78 -17.81 -11.26
CA PRO A 61 3.72 -19.15 -11.87
C PRO A 61 5.04 -19.92 -11.75
N ILE A 62 6.18 -19.25 -11.92
CA ILE A 62 7.51 -19.84 -11.79
C ILE A 62 7.77 -20.25 -10.33
N SER A 63 7.33 -19.43 -9.37
CA SER A 63 7.48 -19.72 -7.94
C SER A 63 6.63 -20.92 -7.51
N ILE A 64 5.43 -21.09 -8.09
CA ILE A 64 4.58 -22.27 -7.90
C ILE A 64 5.26 -23.51 -8.48
N ALA A 65 5.76 -23.45 -9.72
CA ALA A 65 6.46 -24.57 -10.35
C ALA A 65 7.69 -25.02 -9.53
N LYS A 66 8.38 -24.07 -8.89
CA LYS A 66 9.52 -24.32 -7.98
C LYS A 66 9.12 -24.73 -6.55
N ARG A 67 7.82 -24.93 -6.26
CA ARG A 67 7.26 -25.25 -4.93
C ARG A 67 7.64 -24.27 -3.82
N ARG A 68 7.94 -23.01 -4.18
CA ARG A 68 8.27 -21.93 -3.23
C ARG A 68 7.03 -21.15 -2.78
N MET A 69 5.89 -21.39 -3.42
CA MET A 69 4.63 -20.71 -3.16
C MET A 69 3.47 -21.62 -3.56
N THR A 70 2.38 -21.59 -2.80
CA THR A 70 1.16 -22.31 -3.16
C THR A 70 0.35 -21.53 -4.21
N PRO A 71 -0.46 -22.20 -5.03
CA PRO A 71 -1.40 -21.53 -5.94
C PRO A 71 -2.34 -20.55 -5.22
N ASP A 72 -2.75 -20.87 -4.00
CA ASP A 72 -3.68 -20.07 -3.20
C ASP A 72 -3.02 -18.76 -2.75
N THR A 73 -1.78 -18.82 -2.28
CA THR A 73 -0.99 -17.63 -1.94
C THR A 73 -0.77 -16.74 -3.16
N ALA A 74 -0.49 -17.31 -4.34
CA ALA A 74 -0.35 -16.54 -5.56
C ALA A 74 -1.67 -15.85 -5.96
N ARG A 75 -2.82 -16.55 -5.86
CA ARG A 75 -4.14 -15.95 -6.11
C ARG A 75 -4.45 -14.82 -5.14
N GLN A 76 -4.17 -15.00 -3.85
CA GLN A 76 -4.34 -13.96 -2.83
C GLN A 76 -3.49 -12.72 -3.14
N ARG A 77 -2.18 -12.89 -3.36
CA ARG A 77 -1.26 -11.79 -3.68
C ARG A 77 -1.66 -11.07 -4.97
N LYS A 78 -2.08 -11.80 -6.00
CA LYS A 78 -2.59 -11.19 -7.24
C LYS A 78 -3.86 -10.37 -7.00
N ARG A 79 -4.82 -10.89 -6.23
CA ARG A 79 -6.06 -10.17 -5.86
C ARG A 79 -5.76 -8.88 -5.09
N VAL A 80 -4.93 -8.96 -4.05
CA VAL A 80 -4.57 -7.80 -3.22
C VAL A 80 -3.86 -6.72 -4.04
N MET A 81 -2.91 -7.09 -4.90
CA MET A 81 -2.24 -6.11 -5.77
C MET A 81 -3.17 -5.53 -6.84
N ALA A 82 -4.14 -6.30 -7.33
CA ALA A 82 -5.17 -5.76 -8.23
C ALA A 82 -6.06 -4.73 -7.52
N ALA A 83 -6.40 -4.94 -6.24
CA ALA A 83 -7.12 -3.96 -5.43
C ALA A 83 -6.31 -2.67 -5.24
N ILE A 84 -5.01 -2.79 -4.95
CA ILE A 84 -4.10 -1.64 -4.83
C ILE A 84 -4.09 -0.82 -6.14
N VAL A 85 -3.94 -1.49 -7.29
CA VAL A 85 -4.00 -0.83 -8.60
C VAL A 85 -5.34 -0.12 -8.83
N ALA A 86 -6.46 -0.77 -8.49
CA ALA A 86 -7.78 -0.16 -8.64
C ALA A 86 -7.94 1.11 -7.80
N ILE A 87 -7.51 1.07 -6.53
CA ILE A 87 -7.52 2.23 -5.63
C ILE A 87 -6.68 3.38 -6.22
N TRP A 88 -5.47 3.11 -6.70
CA TRP A 88 -4.61 4.14 -7.29
C TRP A 88 -5.17 4.73 -8.59
N ARG A 89 -5.89 3.94 -9.39
CA ARG A 89 -6.58 4.44 -10.59
C ARG A 89 -7.72 5.39 -10.24
N ASP A 90 -8.50 5.08 -9.21
CA ASP A 90 -9.58 5.96 -8.76
C ASP A 90 -9.02 7.28 -8.24
N VAL A 91 -7.94 7.19 -7.50
CA VAL A 91 -7.16 8.33 -7.03
C VAL A 91 -6.61 9.19 -8.19
N GLU A 92 -5.98 8.61 -9.21
CA GLU A 92 -5.49 9.37 -10.38
C GLU A 92 -6.62 10.06 -11.15
N ARG A 93 -7.79 9.43 -11.19
CA ARG A 93 -9.00 9.99 -11.82
C ARG A 93 -9.69 11.05 -10.97
N LEU A 94 -9.15 11.36 -9.78
CA LEU A 94 -9.78 12.24 -8.80
C LEU A 94 -11.21 11.78 -8.42
N ALA A 95 -11.45 10.47 -8.47
CA ALA A 95 -12.69 9.87 -8.04
C ALA A 95 -12.84 9.97 -6.51
N GLU A 96 -14.07 9.87 -6.02
CA GLU A 96 -14.28 9.74 -4.59
C GLU A 96 -13.77 8.40 -4.10
N LEU A 97 -12.74 8.42 -3.25
CA LEU A 97 -12.24 7.18 -2.68
C LEU A 97 -13.20 6.70 -1.58
N ILE A 98 -13.82 5.55 -1.84
CA ILE A 98 -14.69 4.85 -0.88
C ILE A 98 -13.97 4.62 0.45
N GLU A 99 -14.72 4.62 1.55
CA GLU A 99 -14.17 4.35 2.88
C GLU A 99 -13.51 2.96 2.97
N PRO A 100 -12.40 2.82 3.73
CA PRO A 100 -11.67 1.56 3.85
C PRO A 100 -12.49 0.34 4.29
N ILE A 101 -13.57 0.56 5.06
CA ILE A 101 -14.47 -0.51 5.52
C ILE A 101 -15.20 -1.21 4.35
N ASP A 102 -15.43 -0.49 3.25
CA ASP A 102 -16.14 -0.97 2.07
C ASP A 102 -15.21 -1.52 0.97
N TRP A 103 -13.90 -1.35 1.11
CA TRP A 103 -12.91 -1.84 0.14
C TRP A 103 -13.00 -3.34 -0.19
N PRO A 104 -13.31 -4.25 0.76
CA PRO A 104 -13.46 -5.66 0.43
C PRO A 104 -14.55 -5.90 -0.62
N ARG A 105 -15.65 -5.15 -0.53
CA ARG A 105 -16.79 -5.24 -1.44
C ARG A 105 -16.50 -4.60 -2.80
N ILE A 106 -15.78 -3.47 -2.80
CA ILE A 106 -15.53 -2.68 -4.02
C ILE A 106 -14.30 -3.16 -4.79
N TYR A 107 -13.17 -3.31 -4.11
CA TYR A 107 -11.88 -3.64 -4.72
C TYR A 107 -11.51 -5.11 -4.56
N GLY A 108 -12.25 -5.86 -3.74
CA GLY A 108 -12.00 -7.27 -3.51
C GLY A 108 -10.89 -7.55 -2.51
N ALA A 109 -10.38 -6.56 -1.76
CA ALA A 109 -9.41 -6.76 -0.68
C ALA A 109 -9.65 -5.79 0.48
N ASN A 110 -9.43 -6.25 1.71
CA ASN A 110 -9.55 -5.39 2.88
C ASN A 110 -8.25 -4.60 3.13
N TRP A 111 -8.36 -3.53 3.93
CA TRP A 111 -7.23 -2.66 4.22
C TRP A 111 -6.06 -3.40 4.91
N SER A 112 -6.35 -4.30 5.85
CA SER A 112 -5.30 -5.08 6.54
C SER A 112 -4.52 -5.97 5.58
N GLU A 113 -5.19 -6.62 4.62
CA GLU A 113 -4.54 -7.43 3.57
C GLU A 113 -3.60 -6.59 2.72
N ILE A 114 -4.06 -5.41 2.30
CA ILE A 114 -3.26 -4.47 1.51
C ILE A 114 -2.03 -4.02 2.30
N LEU A 115 -2.21 -3.65 3.56
CA LEU A 115 -1.13 -3.18 4.41
C LEU A 115 -0.06 -4.25 4.63
N ILE A 116 -0.47 -5.48 4.94
CA ILE A 116 0.44 -6.62 5.13
C ILE A 116 1.22 -6.90 3.84
N ASP A 117 0.53 -6.94 2.70
CA ASP A 117 1.14 -7.23 1.42
C ASP A 117 2.14 -6.14 0.98
N LEU A 118 1.78 -4.86 1.11
CA LEU A 118 2.67 -3.76 0.74
C LEU A 118 3.88 -3.64 1.66
N ARG A 119 3.74 -3.91 2.97
CA ARG A 119 4.91 -3.99 3.88
C ARG A 119 5.87 -5.09 3.46
N ALA A 120 5.36 -6.26 3.05
CA ALA A 120 6.19 -7.35 2.55
C ALA A 120 6.88 -6.97 1.22
N VAL A 121 6.19 -6.29 0.31
CA VAL A 121 6.77 -5.76 -0.93
C VAL A 121 7.86 -4.74 -0.65
N ALA A 122 7.61 -3.75 0.20
CA ALA A 122 8.58 -2.74 0.59
C ALA A 122 9.83 -3.38 1.21
N LYS A 123 9.65 -4.33 2.14
CA LYS A 123 10.75 -5.07 2.77
C LYS A 123 11.57 -5.89 1.77
N ALA A 124 10.93 -6.49 0.76
CA ALA A 124 11.65 -7.22 -0.28
C ALA A 124 12.39 -6.26 -1.23
N ALA A 125 11.77 -5.14 -1.58
CA ALA A 125 12.32 -4.20 -2.56
C ALA A 125 13.59 -3.50 -2.06
N VAL A 126 13.70 -3.18 -0.76
CA VAL A 126 14.93 -2.58 -0.19
C VAL A 126 16.16 -3.48 -0.26
N THR A 127 15.97 -4.79 -0.46
CA THR A 127 17.07 -5.74 -0.68
C THR A 127 17.40 -5.97 -2.16
N GLY A 128 16.62 -5.37 -3.06
CA GLY A 128 16.77 -5.51 -4.50
C GLY A 128 17.75 -4.51 -5.12
N PRO A 129 18.15 -4.74 -6.40
CA PRO A 129 19.05 -3.84 -7.11
C PRO A 129 18.38 -2.55 -7.60
N ASP A 130 17.05 -2.54 -7.71
CA ASP A 130 16.26 -1.41 -8.24
C ASP A 130 15.86 -0.45 -7.11
N GLN A 131 16.65 0.61 -6.94
CA GLN A 131 16.44 1.61 -5.88
C GLN A 131 15.17 2.45 -6.11
N ASP A 132 14.80 2.71 -7.36
CA ASP A 132 13.63 3.53 -7.69
C ASP A 132 12.33 2.76 -7.39
N MET A 133 12.27 1.48 -7.78
CA MET A 133 11.17 0.61 -7.41
C MET A 133 11.10 0.37 -5.90
N ALA A 134 12.25 0.30 -5.21
CA ALA A 134 12.28 0.24 -3.75
C ALA A 134 11.66 1.48 -3.11
N ALA A 135 12.01 2.67 -3.59
CA ALA A 135 11.42 3.92 -3.12
C ALA A 135 9.90 3.97 -3.38
N CYS A 136 9.45 3.55 -4.57
CA CYS A 136 8.02 3.48 -4.90
C CYS A 136 7.28 2.48 -4.01
N ALA A 137 7.84 1.28 -3.77
CA ALA A 137 7.24 0.28 -2.91
C ALA A 137 7.08 0.75 -1.45
N VAL A 138 8.08 1.45 -0.92
CA VAL A 138 8.02 2.07 0.42
C VAL A 138 6.97 3.17 0.47
N ALA A 139 6.90 4.03 -0.55
CA ALA A 139 5.88 5.08 -0.63
C ALA A 139 4.47 4.50 -0.73
N LEU A 140 4.26 3.48 -1.57
CA LEU A 140 3.00 2.73 -1.65
C LEU A 140 2.60 2.19 -0.28
N ALA A 141 3.49 1.51 0.43
CA ALA A 141 3.20 0.99 1.76
C ALA A 141 2.80 2.12 2.74
N TRP A 142 3.54 3.22 2.75
CA TRP A 142 3.26 4.38 3.60
C TRP A 142 1.85 4.96 3.38
N HIS A 143 1.38 5.03 2.12
CA HIS A 143 0.04 5.55 1.81
C HIS A 143 -1.09 4.71 2.44
N PHE A 144 -0.85 3.42 2.68
CA PHE A 144 -1.80 2.54 3.35
C PHE A 144 -1.55 2.43 4.85
N GLU A 145 -0.54 3.09 5.42
CA GLU A 145 -0.40 3.18 6.87
C GLU A 145 -1.49 4.08 7.47
N PRO A 146 -1.96 3.84 8.70
CA PRO A 146 -2.81 4.79 9.41
C PRO A 146 -2.03 6.08 9.71
N VAL A 147 -2.71 7.24 9.67
CA VAL A 147 -2.08 8.54 10.01
C VAL A 147 -1.63 8.57 11.47
N ILE A 148 -2.51 8.09 12.36
CA ILE A 148 -2.28 7.78 13.77
C ILE A 148 -2.94 6.43 14.10
N PRO A 149 -2.52 5.72 15.16
CA PRO A 149 -3.15 4.46 15.55
C PRO A 149 -4.68 4.59 15.64
N GLY A 150 -5.42 3.71 14.96
CA GLY A 150 -6.88 3.71 14.91
C GLY A 150 -7.53 4.65 13.89
N SER A 151 -6.75 5.47 13.17
CA SER A 151 -7.28 6.35 12.10
C SER A 151 -7.30 5.68 10.73
N MET A 152 -7.94 6.33 9.76
CA MET A 152 -7.95 5.94 8.34
C MET A 152 -6.57 6.07 7.69
N PRO A 153 -6.31 5.37 6.56
CA PRO A 153 -5.02 5.41 5.89
C PRO A 153 -4.72 6.77 5.24
N HIS A 154 -3.43 7.10 5.12
CA HIS A 154 -2.95 8.36 4.51
C HIS A 154 -3.57 8.61 3.12
N ILE A 155 -3.69 7.58 2.29
CA ILE A 155 -4.23 7.68 0.93
C ILE A 155 -5.66 8.22 0.90
N TRP A 156 -6.50 7.86 1.86
CA TRP A 156 -7.89 8.28 1.89
C TRP A 156 -8.03 9.77 2.20
N ILE A 157 -7.27 10.25 3.19
CA ILE A 157 -7.25 11.67 3.57
C ILE A 157 -6.61 12.51 2.46
N ALA A 158 -5.47 12.06 1.92
CA ALA A 158 -4.75 12.78 0.88
C ALA A 158 -5.56 12.86 -0.43
N ALA A 159 -6.24 11.79 -0.84
CA ALA A 159 -7.06 11.79 -2.05
C ALA A 159 -8.27 12.74 -1.92
N SER A 160 -8.90 12.76 -0.75
CA SER A 160 -9.99 13.70 -0.45
C SER A 160 -9.51 15.15 -0.56
N TYR A 161 -8.34 15.46 -0.01
CA TYR A 161 -7.73 16.80 -0.10
C TYR A 161 -7.41 17.20 -1.54
N VAL A 162 -6.72 16.34 -2.31
CA VAL A 162 -6.36 16.63 -3.71
C VAL A 162 -7.60 16.83 -4.59
N ARG A 163 -8.65 16.03 -4.38
CA ARG A 163 -9.94 16.22 -5.06
C ARG A 163 -10.56 17.58 -4.73
N HIS A 164 -10.53 17.97 -3.46
CA HIS A 164 -11.07 19.24 -3.00
C HIS A 164 -10.28 20.45 -3.55
N THR A 165 -8.96 20.38 -3.60
CA THR A 165 -8.15 21.46 -4.20
C THR A 165 -8.41 21.57 -5.70
N ALA A 166 -8.46 20.44 -6.41
CA ALA A 166 -8.75 20.44 -7.85
C ALA A 166 -10.14 20.98 -8.19
N SER A 167 -11.16 20.77 -7.33
CA SER A 167 -12.49 21.35 -7.55
C SER A 167 -12.51 22.86 -7.32
N ARG A 168 -11.77 23.35 -6.31
CA ARG A 168 -11.62 24.79 -6.05
C ARG A 168 -10.93 25.51 -7.21
N ASP A 169 -9.86 24.93 -7.75
CA ASP A 169 -9.12 25.54 -8.86
C ASP A 169 -9.99 25.66 -10.12
N ARG A 170 -10.85 24.68 -10.39
CA ARG A 170 -11.83 24.75 -11.50
C ARG A 170 -12.91 25.80 -11.29
N ALA A 171 -13.30 26.09 -10.05
CA ALA A 171 -14.29 27.12 -9.75
C ALA A 171 -13.71 28.54 -9.81
N ALA A 172 -12.38 28.67 -9.76
CA ALA A 172 -11.67 29.94 -9.83
C ALA A 172 -11.18 30.32 -11.25
N ALA A 173 -11.24 29.38 -12.20
CA ALA A 173 -10.87 29.55 -13.60
C ALA A 173 -12.10 29.87 -14.48
#